data_AF-G2NYQ4-F1
#
_entry.id   AF-G2NYQ4-F1
#
_cell.length_a   1.000
_cell.length_b   1.000
_cell.length_c   1.000
_cell.angle_alpha   90.00
_cell.angle_beta   90.00
_cell.angle_gamma   90.00
#
_symmetry.space_group_name_H-M   'P 1'
#
loop_
_entity.id
_entity.type
_entity.pdbx_description
1 polymer ?
#
loop_
_entity_poly.entity_id
_entity_poly.type
_entity_poly.pdbx_seq_one_letter_code
_entity_poly.pdbx_strand_id
1 'polypeptide(L)'
;MLTPNGLRAAVERRLDEAGRAWLDRALTEAAKAGPGPGDSGPASGPARWERDFASAGRHVRSTDAGATGRARHPGGTGDAREAREVSGTREAREVLGTREAAGTQEARGVGEAPELPDGPGDQDDARRAEHAGPPAPGHEARVVPTGGSADRRTPPAPDNLAPHDLPDAARILLLHAADADAPTAARLYARGTGAERRAVLLALPHLRLDASDAVPLVEDALRTNDTRLVAAAVGPYAARHLSPHSWRQAVLKCLFTGVPLTAVAEWERRARGDAELARMLTDYARERTAAGRPVPADLDRVLALTSQTAATSPTAATSPTAATAPTRALTREES
;
A
#
# COMPACT_ATOMS: atom_id res chain seq x y z
N MET A 1 -10.53 -7.65 -9.17
CA MET A 1 -10.27 -8.67 -8.12
C MET A 1 -11.16 -9.87 -8.43
N LEU A 2 -10.67 -11.10 -8.26
CA LEU A 2 -11.51 -12.29 -8.43
C LEU A 2 -12.50 -12.42 -7.25
N THR A 3 -13.61 -13.12 -7.45
CA THR A 3 -14.42 -13.63 -6.33
C THR A 3 -13.71 -14.82 -5.68
N PRO A 4 -14.03 -15.23 -4.43
CA PRO A 4 -13.42 -16.41 -3.82
C PRO A 4 -13.55 -17.68 -4.67
N ASN A 5 -14.69 -17.89 -5.34
CA ASN A 5 -14.86 -19.03 -6.27
C ASN A 5 -13.99 -18.91 -7.53
N GLY A 6 -13.85 -17.70 -8.10
CA GLY A 6 -12.94 -17.46 -9.23
C GLY A 6 -11.47 -17.64 -8.83
N LEU A 7 -11.09 -17.19 -7.64
CA LEU A 7 -9.76 -17.36 -7.06
C LEU A 7 -9.45 -18.84 -6.81
N ARG A 8 -10.41 -19.61 -6.26
CA ARG A 8 -10.29 -21.07 -6.08
C ARG A 8 -10.02 -21.75 -7.43
N ALA A 9 -10.84 -21.48 -8.45
CA ALA A 9 -10.66 -22.04 -9.77
C ALA A 9 -9.31 -21.64 -10.42
N ALA A 10 -8.84 -20.40 -10.20
CA ALA A 10 -7.54 -19.94 -10.71
C ALA A 10 -6.35 -20.65 -10.01
N VAL A 11 -6.43 -20.88 -8.70
CA VAL A 11 -5.42 -21.62 -7.93
C VAL A 11 -5.42 -23.11 -8.33
N GLU A 12 -6.59 -23.75 -8.41
CA GLU A 12 -6.71 -25.17 -8.77
C GLU A 12 -6.16 -25.46 -10.16
N ARG A 13 -6.33 -24.55 -11.15
CA ARG A 13 -5.73 -24.65 -12.49
C ARG A 13 -4.20 -24.63 -12.50
N ARG A 14 -3.53 -24.20 -11.43
CA ARG A 14 -2.05 -24.13 -11.32
C ARG A 14 -1.44 -25.18 -10.43
N LEU A 15 -2.23 -25.87 -9.61
CA LEU A 15 -1.74 -26.81 -8.61
C LEU A 15 -1.54 -28.22 -9.17
N ASP A 16 -0.43 -28.86 -8.77
CA ASP A 16 -0.30 -30.31 -8.94
C ASP A 16 -1.41 -31.07 -8.19
N GLU A 17 -1.59 -32.36 -8.51
CA GLU A 17 -2.67 -33.18 -7.96
C GLU A 17 -2.65 -33.24 -6.42
N ALA A 18 -1.47 -33.40 -5.82
CA ALA A 18 -1.32 -33.44 -4.37
C ALA A 18 -1.48 -32.05 -3.72
N GLY A 19 -1.19 -30.97 -4.45
CA GLY A 19 -1.50 -29.59 -4.07
C GLY A 19 -3.01 -29.32 -4.07
N ARG A 20 -3.73 -29.74 -5.12
CA ARG A 20 -5.21 -29.69 -5.18
C ARG A 20 -5.84 -30.50 -4.05
N ALA A 21 -5.38 -31.73 -3.85
CA ALA A 21 -5.87 -32.61 -2.79
C ALA A 21 -5.55 -32.09 -1.38
N TRP A 22 -4.45 -31.34 -1.19
CA TRP A 22 -4.22 -30.61 0.06
C TRP A 22 -5.21 -29.44 0.21
N LEU A 23 -5.36 -28.60 -0.82
CA LEU A 23 -6.19 -27.40 -0.75
C LEU A 23 -7.65 -27.75 -0.44
N ASP A 24 -8.23 -28.76 -1.11
CA ASP A 24 -9.61 -29.17 -0.87
C ASP A 24 -9.85 -29.67 0.56
N ARG A 25 -8.92 -30.45 1.12
CA ARG A 25 -8.97 -30.87 2.54
C ARG A 25 -8.79 -29.69 3.49
N ALA A 26 -7.88 -28.76 3.19
CA ALA A 26 -7.61 -27.61 4.04
C ALA A 26 -8.80 -26.64 4.07
N LEU A 27 -9.47 -26.40 2.93
CA LEU A 27 -10.70 -25.62 2.84
C LEU A 27 -11.88 -26.33 3.54
N THR A 28 -12.00 -27.66 3.38
CA THR A 28 -13.00 -28.47 4.10
C THR A 28 -12.83 -28.37 5.62
N GLU A 29 -11.60 -28.34 6.12
CA GLU A 29 -11.30 -28.23 7.55
C GLU A 29 -11.38 -26.78 8.07
N ALA A 30 -11.21 -25.79 7.21
CA ALA A 30 -11.51 -24.38 7.52
C ALA A 30 -13.03 -24.17 7.68
N ALA A 31 -13.83 -24.67 6.73
CA ALA A 31 -15.30 -24.56 6.75
C ALA A 31 -15.97 -25.26 7.95
N LYS A 32 -15.28 -26.19 8.62
CA LYS A 32 -15.74 -26.83 9.87
C LYS A 32 -15.51 -26.00 11.12
N ALA A 33 -14.64 -24.99 11.08
CA ALA A 33 -14.37 -24.14 12.24
C ALA A 33 -15.53 -23.17 12.52
N GLY A 34 -16.05 -22.56 11.45
CA GLY A 34 -17.13 -21.56 11.52
C GLY A 34 -16.69 -20.22 12.11
N PRO A 35 -17.55 -19.18 12.00
CA PRO A 35 -17.29 -17.87 12.58
C PRO A 35 -17.40 -17.95 14.11
N GLY A 36 -16.27 -17.78 14.78
CA GLY A 36 -16.20 -17.67 16.23
C GLY A 36 -14.77 -17.45 16.73
N PRO A 37 -14.60 -17.02 17.98
CA PRO A 37 -13.29 -16.99 18.60
C PRO A 37 -12.72 -18.42 18.60
N GLY A 38 -11.43 -18.54 18.26
CA GLY A 38 -10.68 -19.78 18.38
C GLY A 38 -10.42 -20.15 19.86
N ASP A 39 -11.45 -20.15 20.71
CA ASP A 39 -11.40 -20.43 22.15
C ASP A 39 -11.30 -21.94 22.44
N SER A 40 -10.42 -22.57 21.67
CA SER A 40 -9.50 -23.55 22.21
C SER A 40 -8.72 -22.89 23.34
N GLY A 41 -9.27 -22.95 24.56
CA GLY A 41 -8.60 -22.51 25.78
C GLY A 41 -7.20 -23.12 25.92
N PRO A 42 -6.31 -22.57 26.75
CA PRO A 42 -4.83 -22.63 26.59
C PRO A 42 -4.15 -24.01 26.58
N ALA A 43 -4.89 -25.11 26.76
CA ALA A 43 -4.42 -26.48 26.56
C ALA A 43 -4.57 -27.00 25.11
N SER A 44 -5.47 -26.42 24.30
CA SER A 44 -5.67 -26.80 22.90
C SER A 44 -4.86 -25.89 21.96
N GLY A 45 -3.97 -26.49 21.18
CA GLY A 45 -3.14 -25.78 20.21
C GLY A 45 -3.92 -25.23 19.00
N PRO A 46 -3.25 -24.47 18.10
CA PRO A 46 -3.89 -23.79 16.98
C PRO A 46 -4.72 -24.73 16.10
N ALA A 47 -5.87 -24.21 15.64
CA ALA A 47 -6.85 -24.97 14.88
C ALA A 47 -6.21 -25.62 13.64
N ARG A 48 -6.77 -26.74 13.17
CA ARG A 48 -6.16 -27.49 12.06
C ARG A 48 -5.97 -26.62 10.82
N TRP A 49 -6.93 -25.75 10.53
CA TRP A 49 -6.87 -24.81 9.40
C TRP A 49 -5.86 -23.66 9.61
N GLU A 50 -5.63 -23.17 10.84
CA GLU A 50 -4.59 -22.16 11.11
C GLU A 50 -3.19 -22.73 10.80
N ARG A 51 -2.98 -24.02 11.08
CA ARG A 51 -1.74 -24.72 10.72
C ARG A 51 -1.59 -24.92 9.20
N ASP A 52 -2.68 -25.16 8.47
CA ASP A 52 -2.68 -25.17 7.00
C ASP A 52 -2.48 -23.76 6.40
N PHE A 53 -3.04 -22.72 7.02
CA PHE A 53 -2.82 -21.32 6.65
C PHE A 53 -1.33 -20.96 6.80
N ALA A 54 -0.71 -21.28 7.93
CA ALA A 54 0.72 -21.06 8.11
C ALA A 54 1.55 -21.90 7.12
N SER A 55 1.23 -23.19 6.95
CA SER A 55 1.99 -24.13 6.11
C SER A 55 1.80 -23.95 4.60
N ALA A 56 0.81 -23.20 4.13
CA ALA A 56 0.36 -23.16 2.72
C ALA A 56 1.50 -23.15 1.69
N GLY A 57 2.52 -22.30 1.88
CA GLY A 57 3.69 -22.21 0.98
C GLY A 57 4.56 -23.48 0.86
N ARG A 58 4.33 -24.51 1.67
CA ARG A 58 4.97 -25.85 1.57
C ARG A 58 4.12 -26.86 0.80
N HIS A 59 2.82 -26.63 0.66
CA HIS A 59 1.87 -27.55 0.03
C HIS A 59 1.43 -27.08 -1.36
N VAL A 60 1.41 -25.76 -1.56
CA VAL A 60 1.11 -25.10 -2.83
C VAL A 60 2.29 -25.25 -3.79
N ARG A 61 2.26 -26.31 -4.61
CA ARG A 61 3.23 -26.56 -5.69
C ARG A 61 2.57 -26.35 -7.05
N SER A 62 3.24 -25.60 -7.91
CA SER A 62 2.77 -25.34 -9.26
C SER A 62 3.14 -26.48 -10.22
N THR A 63 2.23 -26.81 -11.13
CA THR A 63 2.47 -27.69 -12.30
C THR A 63 3.75 -27.35 -13.06
N ASP A 64 4.03 -26.06 -13.18
CA ASP A 64 5.06 -25.51 -14.08
C ASP A 64 6.48 -25.78 -13.54
N ALA A 65 6.60 -26.05 -12.24
CA ALA A 65 7.86 -26.40 -11.57
C ALA A 65 8.42 -27.77 -11.99
N GLY A 66 7.61 -28.63 -12.63
CA GLY A 66 8.09 -29.89 -13.20
C GLY A 66 8.88 -29.74 -14.50
N ALA A 67 8.65 -28.65 -15.26
CA ALA A 67 9.18 -28.50 -16.62
C ALA A 67 10.67 -28.13 -16.68
N THR A 68 11.18 -27.41 -15.68
CA THR A 68 12.59 -26.96 -15.62
C THR A 68 13.53 -27.99 -14.96
N GLY A 69 13.00 -29.14 -14.52
CA GLY A 69 13.64 -30.01 -13.52
C GLY A 69 14.46 -31.21 -14.00
N ARG A 70 14.72 -31.42 -15.31
CA ARG A 70 15.46 -32.64 -15.75
C ARG A 70 16.28 -32.61 -17.05
N ALA A 71 16.93 -31.50 -17.39
CA ALA A 71 18.03 -31.52 -18.36
C ALA A 71 19.33 -32.06 -17.72
N ARG A 72 19.54 -33.39 -17.72
CA ARG A 72 20.82 -34.00 -17.31
C ARG A 72 21.88 -33.79 -18.41
N HIS A 73 22.75 -32.81 -18.25
CA HIS A 73 24.01 -32.78 -18.99
C HIS A 73 24.96 -33.89 -18.51
N PRO A 74 25.55 -34.70 -19.41
CA PRO A 74 26.63 -35.63 -19.08
C PRO A 74 28.01 -34.96 -19.24
N GLY A 75 28.93 -35.24 -18.31
CA GLY A 75 30.34 -34.82 -18.37
C GLY A 75 30.63 -33.48 -17.69
N GLY A 76 31.66 -33.46 -16.83
CA GLY A 76 32.04 -32.25 -16.06
C GLY A 76 32.74 -32.58 -14.74
N THR A 77 33.89 -33.25 -14.79
CA THR A 77 34.78 -33.40 -13.61
C THR A 77 35.54 -32.10 -13.36
N GLY A 78 35.42 -31.52 -12.16
CA GLY A 78 36.15 -30.33 -11.74
C GLY A 78 36.10 -30.15 -10.22
N ASP A 79 37.23 -29.76 -9.63
CA ASP A 79 37.50 -29.86 -8.19
C ASP A 79 36.59 -29.05 -7.26
N ALA A 80 36.48 -29.55 -6.02
CA ALA A 80 35.93 -28.81 -4.90
C ALA A 80 36.98 -27.91 -4.24
N ARG A 81 36.62 -26.66 -3.92
CA ARG A 81 37.30 -25.89 -2.87
C ARG A 81 36.37 -24.90 -2.19
N GLU A 82 36.65 -24.62 -0.91
CA GLU A 82 35.80 -23.84 -0.01
C GLU A 82 35.59 -22.39 -0.48
N ALA A 83 34.34 -21.92 -0.38
CA ALA A 83 34.05 -20.50 -0.21
C ALA A 83 33.92 -20.22 1.29
N ARG A 84 34.80 -19.39 1.86
CA ARG A 84 34.67 -18.90 3.25
C ARG A 84 33.87 -17.61 3.29
N GLU A 85 33.03 -17.49 4.30
CA GLU A 85 32.25 -16.29 4.60
C GLU A 85 33.15 -15.15 5.11
N VAL A 86 32.83 -13.91 4.73
CA VAL A 86 33.33 -12.70 5.41
C VAL A 86 32.16 -11.73 5.59
N SER A 87 31.74 -11.53 6.83
CA SER A 87 30.69 -10.57 7.19
C SER A 87 31.20 -9.12 7.07
N GLY A 88 30.45 -8.27 6.36
CA GLY A 88 30.78 -6.86 6.14
C GLY A 88 29.61 -5.92 6.47
N THR A 89 29.65 -5.36 7.69
CA THR A 89 29.08 -4.06 8.13
C THR A 89 27.92 -3.44 7.33
N ARG A 90 26.75 -3.30 8.00
CA ARG A 90 25.65 -2.41 7.57
C ARG A 90 25.49 -1.26 8.57
N GLU A 91 25.86 -0.05 8.15
CA GLU A 91 25.59 1.19 8.88
C GLU A 91 24.45 2.01 8.23
N ALA A 92 24.41 3.32 8.50
CA ALA A 92 23.39 4.32 8.13
C ALA A 92 22.10 4.29 8.98
N ARG A 93 22.17 5.04 10.08
CA ARG A 93 21.05 5.57 10.87
C ARG A 93 20.97 7.10 10.68
N GLU A 94 19.86 7.78 10.94
CA GLU A 94 18.49 7.30 11.17
C GLU A 94 17.53 7.83 10.07
N VAL A 95 17.00 9.06 9.98
CA VAL A 95 16.76 10.17 10.94
C VAL A 95 15.40 10.78 10.61
N LEU A 96 14.48 10.82 11.57
CA LEU A 96 13.34 11.76 11.62
C LEU A 96 12.79 11.76 13.06
N GLY A 97 12.81 12.92 13.71
CA GLY A 97 12.56 13.02 15.16
C GLY A 97 11.09 13.07 15.54
N THR A 98 10.72 12.37 16.61
CA THR A 98 9.45 12.54 17.32
C THR A 98 9.43 13.84 18.11
N ARG A 99 8.38 14.65 17.95
CA ARG A 99 8.01 15.70 18.92
C ARG A 99 6.86 15.18 19.78
N GLU A 100 7.12 14.99 21.06
CA GLU A 100 6.07 14.73 22.05
C GLU A 100 5.36 16.03 22.41
N ALA A 101 4.06 15.95 22.68
CA ALA A 101 3.27 17.05 23.21
C ALA A 101 3.07 16.84 24.71
N ALA A 102 3.79 17.61 25.54
CA ALA A 102 3.59 17.58 26.99
C ALA A 102 2.24 18.23 27.35
N GLY A 103 1.42 17.53 28.13
CA GLY A 103 0.15 18.06 28.63
C GLY A 103 0.34 19.01 29.81
N THR A 104 -0.36 20.14 29.79
CA THR A 104 -0.37 21.12 30.89
C THR A 104 -1.07 20.54 32.12
N GLN A 105 -0.48 20.69 33.31
CA GLN A 105 -1.18 20.54 34.59
C GLN A 105 -0.96 21.77 35.49
N GLU A 106 -1.90 21.96 36.41
CA GLU A 106 -2.28 23.22 37.06
C GLU A 106 -1.18 23.85 37.93
N ALA A 107 -1.14 25.19 37.93
CA ALA A 107 -0.40 25.98 38.90
C ALA A 107 -1.36 26.74 39.84
N ARG A 108 -1.11 26.66 41.15
CA ARG A 108 -1.66 27.60 42.14
C ARG A 108 -0.59 28.66 42.42
N GLY A 109 -0.99 29.92 42.48
CA GLY A 109 -0.08 31.08 42.46
C GLY A 109 0.28 31.67 43.83
N VAL A 110 0.63 32.97 43.79
CA VAL A 110 1.35 33.74 44.83
C VAL A 110 2.83 33.33 44.94
N GLY A 111 3.81 34.22 44.77
CA GLY A 111 3.75 35.64 44.39
C GLY A 111 5.13 36.31 44.48
N GLU A 112 5.15 37.63 44.29
CA GLU A 112 6.28 38.54 44.58
C GLU A 112 7.48 38.55 43.61
N ALA A 113 8.02 39.76 43.40
CA ALA A 113 9.21 40.13 42.62
C ALA A 113 9.84 41.35 43.34
N PRO A 114 11.15 41.62 43.24
CA PRO A 114 11.77 42.24 42.04
C PRO A 114 13.10 41.51 41.69
N GLU A 115 14.14 42.03 40.99
CA GLU A 115 14.53 43.37 40.54
C GLU A 115 15.53 43.29 39.34
N LEU A 116 15.80 44.42 38.66
CA LEU A 116 16.86 44.55 37.63
C LEU A 116 18.11 45.23 38.24
N PRO A 117 19.31 45.06 37.68
CA PRO A 117 19.82 46.13 36.77
C PRO A 117 20.78 45.72 35.64
N ASP A 118 20.87 46.62 34.64
CA ASP A 118 22.01 47.03 33.78
C ASP A 118 22.81 46.07 32.87
N GLY A 119 23.13 46.59 31.66
CA GLY A 119 24.12 46.08 30.70
C GLY A 119 25.48 46.80 30.79
N PRO A 120 26.48 46.50 29.91
CA PRO A 120 26.51 46.98 28.51
C PRO A 120 26.48 45.81 27.48
N GLY A 121 26.60 45.94 26.14
CA GLY A 121 27.39 46.85 25.30
C GLY A 121 28.82 46.30 25.06
N ASP A 122 29.40 46.24 23.86
CA ASP A 122 28.91 46.68 22.53
C ASP A 122 29.78 46.08 21.38
N GLN A 123 29.28 46.14 20.14
CA GLN A 123 30.00 46.08 18.83
C GLN A 123 30.80 44.83 18.33
N ASP A 124 30.83 44.74 16.98
CA ASP A 124 31.75 44.08 16.03
C ASP A 124 32.34 42.66 16.26
N ASP A 125 32.08 41.76 15.30
CA ASP A 125 33.12 41.42 14.32
C ASP A 125 32.51 40.91 12.99
N ALA A 126 32.78 41.62 11.88
CA ALA A 126 32.22 41.34 10.56
C ALA A 126 33.27 41.40 9.44
N ARG A 127 34.19 40.41 9.39
CA ARG A 127 35.17 40.24 8.29
C ARG A 127 35.61 38.79 8.08
N ARG A 128 35.08 38.13 7.04
CA ARG A 128 35.84 37.21 6.15
C ARG A 128 35.00 36.81 4.93
N ALA A 129 35.40 37.31 3.77
CA ALA A 129 34.86 36.94 2.47
C ALA A 129 35.92 36.20 1.63
N GLU A 130 35.44 35.54 0.57
CA GLU A 130 36.16 35.27 -0.69
C GLU A 130 37.53 34.55 -0.64
N HIS A 131 37.50 33.24 -0.92
CA HIS A 131 38.38 32.65 -1.95
C HIS A 131 37.81 31.34 -2.53
N ALA A 132 37.14 31.43 -3.68
CA ALA A 132 36.78 30.29 -4.52
C ALA A 132 36.65 30.76 -5.98
N GLY A 133 37.53 30.27 -6.87
CA GLY A 133 37.54 30.65 -8.28
C GLY A 133 36.51 29.88 -9.13
N PRO A 134 36.24 30.35 -10.38
CA PRO A 134 35.29 29.69 -11.28
C PRO A 134 35.80 28.34 -11.81
N PRO A 135 34.90 27.38 -12.11
CA PRO A 135 35.27 26.05 -12.60
C PRO A 135 35.73 26.05 -14.07
N ALA A 136 36.60 25.10 -14.41
CA ALA A 136 37.10 24.88 -15.77
C ALA A 136 36.07 24.13 -16.66
N PRO A 137 36.08 24.32 -17.99
CA PRO A 137 35.11 23.73 -18.90
C PRO A 137 35.50 22.34 -19.42
N GLY A 138 34.48 21.55 -19.78
CA GLY A 138 34.57 20.58 -20.87
C GLY A 138 34.93 19.13 -20.54
N HIS A 139 33.91 18.30 -20.31
CA HIS A 139 33.90 16.95 -20.89
C HIS A 139 32.46 16.49 -21.15
N GLU A 140 32.07 16.40 -22.43
CA GLU A 140 30.73 15.96 -22.81
C GLU A 140 30.58 14.44 -22.61
N ALA A 141 29.81 14.05 -21.59
CA ALA A 141 29.45 12.66 -21.38
C ALA A 141 28.45 12.19 -22.46
N ARG A 142 28.97 11.50 -23.48
CA ARG A 142 28.22 10.95 -24.62
C ARG A 142 27.06 10.06 -24.14
N VAL A 143 25.84 10.61 -24.10
CA VAL A 143 24.62 9.85 -23.78
C VAL A 143 24.39 8.80 -24.88
N VAL A 144 24.58 7.54 -24.54
CA VAL A 144 24.18 6.41 -25.38
C VAL A 144 22.70 6.15 -25.12
N PRO A 145 21.81 6.30 -26.12
CA PRO A 145 20.39 5.99 -25.94
C PRO A 145 20.22 4.47 -25.87
N THR A 146 20.17 3.91 -24.65
CA THR A 146 19.69 2.54 -24.45
C THR A 146 18.20 2.51 -24.78
N GLY A 147 17.89 2.24 -26.04
CA GLY A 147 16.55 2.05 -26.59
C GLY A 147 15.88 0.79 -26.06
N GLY A 148 15.68 0.72 -24.75
CA GLY A 148 14.83 -0.27 -24.10
C GLY A 148 13.40 -0.03 -24.54
N SER A 149 13.00 -0.69 -25.63
CA SER A 149 11.61 -0.70 -26.08
C SER A 149 10.75 -1.17 -24.93
N ALA A 150 9.99 -0.25 -24.34
CA ALA A 150 9.05 -0.54 -23.29
C ALA A 150 7.87 -1.31 -23.91
N ASP A 151 8.08 -2.62 -24.08
CA ASP A 151 7.03 -3.56 -24.43
C ASP A 151 5.81 -3.27 -23.55
N ARG A 152 4.72 -2.88 -24.20
CA ARG A 152 3.45 -2.59 -23.55
C ARG A 152 2.83 -3.92 -23.16
N ARG A 153 3.44 -4.60 -22.19
CA ARG A 153 2.93 -5.83 -21.58
C ARG A 153 1.49 -5.56 -21.16
N THR A 154 0.58 -6.06 -21.99
CA THR A 154 -0.86 -6.04 -21.75
C THR A 154 -1.07 -6.52 -20.33
N PRO A 155 -1.83 -5.78 -19.48
CA PRO A 155 -2.06 -6.21 -18.11
C PRO A 155 -2.59 -7.64 -18.16
N PRO A 156 -1.94 -8.60 -17.48
CA PRO A 156 -2.32 -9.99 -17.58
C PRO A 156 -3.79 -10.15 -17.17
N ALA A 157 -4.53 -10.97 -17.90
CA ALA A 157 -5.93 -11.27 -17.57
C ALA A 157 -6.03 -11.69 -16.09
N PRO A 158 -7.09 -11.30 -15.36
CA PRO A 158 -7.16 -11.41 -13.90
C PRO A 158 -7.07 -12.84 -13.34
N ASP A 159 -7.12 -13.85 -14.20
CA ASP A 159 -6.93 -15.29 -13.93
C ASP A 159 -5.46 -15.76 -13.93
N ASN A 160 -4.50 -14.93 -14.35
CA ASN A 160 -3.09 -15.30 -14.49
C ASN A 160 -2.29 -15.10 -13.19
N LEU A 161 -2.64 -15.85 -12.14
CA LEU A 161 -1.84 -15.95 -10.91
C LEU A 161 -0.43 -16.47 -11.25
N ALA A 162 0.61 -15.77 -10.79
CA ALA A 162 1.98 -16.26 -10.89
C ALA A 162 2.24 -17.33 -9.81
N PRO A 163 3.21 -18.25 -10.00
CA PRO A 163 3.53 -19.29 -9.02
C PRO A 163 3.87 -18.76 -7.61
N HIS A 164 4.34 -17.51 -7.50
CA HIS A 164 4.62 -16.85 -6.21
C HIS A 164 3.39 -16.26 -5.51
N ASP A 165 2.28 -16.05 -6.21
CA ASP A 165 1.01 -15.56 -5.63
C ASP A 165 0.20 -16.68 -4.99
N LEU A 166 0.36 -17.92 -5.49
CA LEU A 166 -0.45 -19.08 -5.10
C LEU A 166 -0.47 -19.33 -3.56
N PRO A 167 0.62 -19.15 -2.78
CA PRO A 167 0.58 -19.34 -1.33
C PRO A 167 -0.29 -18.30 -0.61
N ASP A 168 -0.38 -17.08 -1.13
CA ASP A 168 -1.25 -16.04 -0.57
C ASP A 168 -2.69 -16.26 -1.01
N ALA A 169 -2.91 -16.63 -2.28
CA ALA A 169 -4.23 -17.01 -2.80
C ALA A 169 -4.84 -18.18 -2.00
N ALA A 170 -4.06 -19.22 -1.69
CA ALA A 170 -4.50 -20.32 -0.82
C ALA A 170 -4.85 -19.85 0.61
N ARG A 171 -4.06 -18.94 1.19
CA ARG A 171 -4.34 -18.35 2.52
C ARG A 171 -5.59 -17.49 2.55
N ILE A 172 -5.84 -16.70 1.50
CA ILE A 172 -7.08 -15.91 1.33
C ILE A 172 -8.29 -16.83 1.29
N LEU A 173 -8.20 -17.93 0.53
CA LEU A 173 -9.27 -18.94 0.47
C LEU A 173 -9.49 -19.64 1.82
N LEU A 174 -8.44 -19.92 2.60
CA LEU A 174 -8.57 -20.50 3.94
C LEU A 174 -9.21 -19.54 4.94
N LEU A 175 -8.81 -18.26 4.94
CA LEU A 175 -9.43 -17.22 5.80
C LEU A 175 -10.92 -17.03 5.45
N HIS A 176 -11.26 -17.02 4.16
CA HIS A 176 -12.65 -16.91 3.71
C HIS A 176 -13.47 -18.17 4.02
N ALA A 177 -12.91 -19.36 3.83
CA ALA A 177 -13.59 -20.62 4.15
C ALA A 177 -13.82 -20.82 5.66
N ALA A 178 -12.96 -20.26 6.51
CA ALA A 178 -13.15 -20.25 7.97
C ALA A 178 -14.13 -19.15 8.47
N ASP A 179 -14.64 -18.29 7.57
CA ASP A 179 -15.38 -17.04 7.90
C ASP A 179 -14.68 -16.23 9.00
N ALA A 180 -13.36 -16.02 8.82
CA ALA A 180 -12.46 -15.54 9.86
C ALA A 180 -12.87 -14.17 10.43
N ASP A 181 -13.22 -14.16 11.72
CA ASP A 181 -13.68 -12.99 12.48
C ASP A 181 -12.56 -11.97 12.77
N ALA A 182 -12.94 -10.78 13.25
CA ALA A 182 -12.01 -9.71 13.58
C ALA A 182 -10.94 -10.14 14.61
N PRO A 183 -11.29 -10.79 15.74
CA PRO A 183 -10.32 -11.40 16.66
C PRO A 183 -9.32 -12.36 15.99
N THR A 184 -9.76 -13.16 15.01
CA THR A 184 -8.92 -14.12 14.28
C THR A 184 -8.03 -13.45 13.25
N ALA A 185 -8.55 -12.52 12.44
CA ALA A 185 -7.75 -11.72 11.52
C ALA A 185 -6.68 -10.93 12.28
N ALA A 186 -7.03 -10.28 13.39
CA ALA A 186 -6.10 -9.55 14.24
C ALA A 186 -5.06 -10.49 14.92
N ARG A 187 -5.47 -11.66 15.43
CA ARG A 187 -4.56 -12.66 16.03
C ARG A 187 -3.53 -13.18 15.02
N LEU A 188 -3.98 -13.55 13.83
CA LEU A 188 -3.13 -14.07 12.76
C LEU A 188 -2.21 -12.98 12.18
N TYR A 189 -2.68 -11.74 12.11
CA TYR A 189 -1.86 -10.61 11.71
C TYR A 189 -0.79 -10.26 12.76
N ALA A 190 -1.17 -10.10 14.03
CA ALA A 190 -0.25 -9.68 15.10
C ALA A 190 0.85 -10.72 15.41
N ARG A 191 0.58 -12.02 15.19
CA ARG A 191 1.53 -13.12 15.45
C ARG A 191 2.16 -13.71 14.18
N GLY A 192 1.69 -13.31 13.00
CA GLY A 192 2.09 -13.90 11.72
C GLY A 192 3.42 -13.37 11.17
N THR A 193 4.07 -14.21 10.37
CA THR A 193 5.18 -13.82 9.50
C THR A 193 4.72 -12.77 8.47
N GLY A 194 5.67 -12.08 7.81
CA GLY A 194 5.36 -11.12 6.74
C GLY A 194 4.59 -11.71 5.54
N ALA A 195 4.56 -13.04 5.36
CA ALA A 195 3.71 -13.70 4.36
C ALA A 195 2.27 -13.89 4.86
N GLU A 196 2.10 -14.30 6.12
CA GLU A 196 0.78 -14.47 6.74
C GLU A 196 0.08 -13.12 6.95
N ARG A 197 0.81 -12.10 7.44
CA ARG A 197 0.33 -10.71 7.53
C ARG A 197 -0.13 -10.17 6.19
N ARG A 198 0.64 -10.39 5.12
CA ARG A 198 0.27 -9.99 3.75
C ARG A 198 -1.00 -10.69 3.30
N ALA A 199 -1.13 -11.99 3.55
CA ALA A 199 -2.33 -12.73 3.19
C ALA A 199 -3.59 -12.26 3.94
N VAL A 200 -3.47 -11.88 5.22
CA VAL A 200 -4.59 -11.24 5.96
C VAL A 200 -5.01 -9.92 5.29
N LEU A 201 -4.07 -9.03 4.99
CA LEU A 201 -4.34 -7.74 4.32
C LEU A 201 -5.04 -7.94 2.95
N LEU A 202 -4.55 -8.91 2.15
CA LEU A 202 -5.14 -9.25 0.85
C LEU A 202 -6.52 -9.93 0.97
N ALA A 203 -6.82 -10.57 2.10
CA ALA A 203 -8.11 -11.21 2.36
C ALA A 203 -9.20 -10.24 2.82
N LEU A 204 -8.86 -9.06 3.37
CA LEU A 204 -9.84 -8.09 3.91
C LEU A 204 -11.02 -7.78 2.96
N PRO A 205 -10.86 -7.66 1.62
CA PRO A 205 -11.99 -7.47 0.70
C PRO A 205 -12.95 -8.67 0.54
N HIS A 206 -12.65 -9.81 1.18
CA HIS A 206 -13.42 -11.06 1.13
C HIS A 206 -13.89 -11.54 2.52
N LEU A 207 -13.53 -10.83 3.58
CA LEU A 207 -13.96 -11.12 4.95
C LEU A 207 -15.06 -10.13 5.38
N ARG A 208 -15.89 -10.55 6.34
CA ARG A 208 -17.05 -9.77 6.82
C ARG A 208 -16.67 -8.80 7.95
N LEU A 209 -15.58 -8.05 7.75
CA LEU A 209 -14.97 -7.19 8.78
C LEU A 209 -15.31 -5.72 8.57
N ASP A 210 -15.84 -5.10 9.63
CA ASP A 210 -16.13 -3.67 9.66
C ASP A 210 -14.87 -2.81 9.74
N ALA A 211 -15.02 -1.54 9.34
CA ALA A 211 -13.90 -0.60 9.22
C ALA A 211 -13.17 -0.36 10.56
N SER A 212 -13.88 -0.43 11.69
CA SER A 212 -13.30 -0.33 13.04
C SER A 212 -12.21 -1.36 13.30
N ASP A 213 -12.36 -2.56 12.72
CA ASP A 213 -11.59 -3.74 13.11
C ASP A 213 -10.42 -3.96 12.16
N ALA A 214 -10.65 -3.71 10.86
CA ALA A 214 -9.68 -3.99 9.79
C ALA A 214 -8.84 -2.76 9.38
N VAL A 215 -9.31 -1.52 9.56
CA VAL A 215 -8.48 -0.33 9.29
C VAL A 215 -7.24 -0.26 10.19
N PRO A 216 -7.28 -0.61 11.50
CA PRO A 216 -6.07 -0.68 12.32
C PRO A 216 -4.98 -1.60 11.75
N LEU A 217 -5.35 -2.73 11.13
CA LEU A 217 -4.41 -3.66 10.48
C LEU A 217 -3.76 -3.03 9.24
N VAL A 218 -4.56 -2.31 8.43
CA VAL A 218 -4.10 -1.55 7.26
C VAL A 218 -3.15 -0.42 7.67
N GLU A 219 -3.49 0.36 8.70
CA GLU A 219 -2.65 1.47 9.14
C GLU A 219 -1.35 1.00 9.81
N ASP A 220 -1.36 -0.11 10.57
CA ASP A 220 -0.13 -0.74 11.06
C ASP A 220 0.79 -1.14 9.90
N ALA A 221 0.25 -1.83 8.88
CA ALA A 221 1.02 -2.22 7.70
C ALA A 221 1.66 -1.02 6.99
N LEU A 222 0.95 0.11 6.90
CA LEU A 222 1.44 1.38 6.36
C LEU A 222 2.49 2.08 7.23
N ARG A 223 2.53 1.80 8.54
CA ARG A 223 3.62 2.27 9.44
C ARG A 223 4.91 1.48 9.19
N THR A 224 4.84 0.20 8.83
CA THR A 224 6.03 -0.61 8.48
C THR A 224 6.77 -0.11 7.24
N ASN A 225 8.02 -0.56 7.03
CA ASN A 225 8.78 -0.35 5.79
C ASN A 225 8.88 -1.63 4.92
N ASP A 226 8.08 -2.67 5.19
CA ASP A 226 8.01 -3.83 4.30
C ASP A 226 7.14 -3.47 3.09
N THR A 227 7.76 -3.30 1.93
CA THR A 227 7.07 -2.95 0.68
C THR A 227 6.01 -3.95 0.26
N ARG A 228 6.10 -5.22 0.69
CA ARG A 228 5.10 -6.26 0.42
C ARG A 228 3.87 -6.12 1.33
N LEU A 229 4.04 -5.64 2.56
CA LEU A 229 2.93 -5.29 3.46
C LEU A 229 2.27 -3.98 3.01
N VAL A 230 3.06 -2.95 2.70
CA VAL A 230 2.56 -1.66 2.18
C VAL A 230 1.75 -1.87 0.90
N ALA A 231 2.25 -2.66 -0.06
CA ALA A 231 1.55 -2.96 -1.31
C ALA A 231 0.22 -3.70 -1.12
N ALA A 232 0.12 -4.60 -0.14
CA ALA A 232 -1.14 -5.27 0.20
C ALA A 232 -2.10 -4.36 0.96
N ALA A 233 -1.59 -3.51 1.84
CA ALA A 233 -2.37 -2.56 2.64
C ALA A 233 -3.11 -1.55 1.76
N VAL A 234 -2.49 -1.04 0.70
CA VAL A 234 -3.10 -0.05 -0.23
C VAL A 234 -4.13 -0.65 -1.21
N GLY A 235 -4.51 -1.92 -1.04
CA GLY A 235 -5.49 -2.61 -1.87
C GLY A 235 -6.94 -2.14 -1.71
N PRO A 236 -7.91 -2.87 -2.31
CA PRO A 236 -9.31 -2.43 -2.41
C PRO A 236 -10.05 -2.19 -1.08
N TYR A 237 -9.55 -2.72 0.04
CA TYR A 237 -10.11 -2.40 1.36
C TYR A 237 -9.74 -0.97 1.76
N ALA A 238 -8.47 -0.58 1.65
CA ALA A 238 -8.02 0.78 1.94
C ALA A 238 -8.68 1.84 1.04
N ALA A 239 -8.86 1.54 -0.25
CA ALA A 239 -9.53 2.45 -1.19
C ALA A 239 -10.98 2.77 -0.81
N ARG A 240 -11.66 1.88 -0.07
CA ARG A 240 -13.01 2.10 0.48
C ARG A 240 -13.00 2.72 1.88
N HIS A 241 -12.15 2.22 2.78
CA HIS A 241 -12.28 2.45 4.22
C HIS A 241 -11.27 3.45 4.81
N LEU A 242 -10.19 3.82 4.10
CA LEU A 242 -9.28 4.88 4.58
C LEU A 242 -9.89 6.28 4.43
N SER A 243 -9.74 7.07 5.49
CA SER A 243 -9.97 8.52 5.48
C SER A 243 -9.20 9.21 4.35
N PRO A 244 -9.64 10.38 3.85
CA PRO A 244 -8.89 11.14 2.85
C PRO A 244 -7.45 11.41 3.29
N HIS A 245 -7.22 11.73 4.57
CA HIS A 245 -5.87 11.96 5.10
C HIS A 245 -5.02 10.68 5.14
N SER A 246 -5.52 9.59 5.75
CA SER A 246 -4.79 8.31 5.82
C SER A 246 -4.45 7.77 4.42
N TRP A 247 -5.34 7.98 3.44
CA TRP A 247 -5.10 7.59 2.05
C TRP A 247 -4.00 8.44 1.36
N ARG A 248 -3.96 9.77 1.56
CA ARG A 248 -2.87 10.62 1.04
C ARG A 248 -1.52 10.24 1.63
N GLN A 249 -1.47 9.96 2.94
CA GLN A 249 -0.27 9.46 3.60
C GLN A 249 0.16 8.09 3.05
N ALA A 250 -0.78 7.21 2.71
CA ALA A 250 -0.48 5.94 2.05
C ALA A 250 0.13 6.12 0.64
N VAL A 251 -0.32 7.12 -0.13
CA VAL A 251 0.27 7.48 -1.44
C VAL A 251 1.70 8.00 -1.27
N LEU A 252 1.95 8.94 -0.34
CA LEU A 252 3.32 9.39 -0.02
C LEU A 252 4.21 8.23 0.44
N LYS A 253 3.70 7.34 1.30
CA LYS A 253 4.41 6.16 1.78
C LYS A 253 4.81 5.23 0.64
N CYS A 254 3.95 5.04 -0.37
CA CYS A 254 4.28 4.24 -1.55
C CYS A 254 5.42 4.86 -2.35
N LEU A 255 5.31 6.16 -2.69
CA LEU A 255 6.36 6.90 -3.41
C LEU A 255 7.69 6.94 -2.65
N PHE A 256 7.66 7.06 -1.33
CA PHE A 256 8.85 7.03 -0.47
C PHE A 256 9.50 5.65 -0.37
N THR A 257 8.71 4.57 -0.29
CA THR A 257 9.22 3.18 -0.16
C THR A 257 9.47 2.47 -1.49
N GLY A 258 9.10 3.06 -2.62
CA GLY A 258 9.23 2.46 -3.95
C GLY A 258 8.16 1.41 -4.26
N VAL A 259 7.01 1.44 -3.59
CA VAL A 259 5.82 0.66 -3.98
C VAL A 259 5.17 1.35 -5.18
N PRO A 260 4.98 0.65 -6.33
CA PRO A 260 4.43 1.27 -7.53
C PRO A 260 2.96 1.64 -7.33
N LEU A 261 2.51 2.76 -7.91
CA LEU A 261 1.12 3.22 -7.76
C LEU A 261 0.08 2.25 -8.32
N THR A 262 0.47 1.33 -9.20
CA THR A 262 -0.39 0.24 -9.68
C THR A 262 -0.87 -0.71 -8.57
N ALA A 263 -0.22 -0.73 -7.39
CA ALA A 263 -0.70 -1.45 -6.21
C ALA A 263 -1.81 -0.68 -5.46
N VAL A 264 -1.81 0.66 -5.51
CA VAL A 264 -2.79 1.50 -4.80
C VAL A 264 -4.13 1.39 -5.50
N ALA A 265 -5.11 0.74 -4.86
CA ALA A 265 -6.40 0.54 -5.48
C ALA A 265 -7.13 1.88 -5.74
N GLU A 266 -7.71 2.00 -6.93
CA GLU A 266 -8.58 3.12 -7.33
C GLU A 266 -7.91 4.51 -7.31
N TRP A 267 -6.57 4.57 -7.31
CA TRP A 267 -5.80 5.79 -7.08
C TRP A 267 -6.10 6.90 -8.10
N GLU A 268 -6.26 6.57 -9.39
CA GLU A 268 -6.61 7.54 -10.43
C GLU A 268 -7.99 8.18 -10.24
N ARG A 269 -8.90 7.54 -9.49
CA ARG A 269 -10.19 8.12 -9.12
C ARG A 269 -10.06 9.01 -7.89
N ARG A 270 -9.34 8.56 -6.86
CA ARG A 270 -9.18 9.28 -5.58
C ARG A 270 -8.23 10.48 -5.66
N ALA A 271 -7.25 10.48 -6.57
CA ALA A 271 -6.32 11.60 -6.76
C ALA A 271 -6.91 12.78 -7.57
N ARG A 272 -7.96 12.56 -8.37
CA ARG A 272 -8.45 13.56 -9.33
C ARG A 272 -9.06 14.77 -8.61
N GLY A 273 -8.49 15.95 -8.83
CA GLY A 273 -8.90 17.19 -8.17
C GLY A 273 -8.45 17.32 -6.71
N ASP A 274 -7.62 16.41 -6.18
CA ASP A 274 -7.19 16.47 -4.78
C ASP A 274 -6.05 17.49 -4.58
N ALA A 275 -6.42 18.74 -4.32
CA ALA A 275 -5.49 19.85 -4.14
C ALA A 275 -4.56 19.72 -2.90
N GLU A 276 -4.98 19.00 -1.85
CA GLU A 276 -4.13 18.75 -0.68
C GLU A 276 -3.08 17.68 -1.00
N LEU A 277 -3.45 16.64 -1.77
CA LEU A 277 -2.46 15.71 -2.32
C LEU A 277 -1.48 16.42 -3.26
N ALA A 278 -1.96 17.35 -4.11
CA ALA A 278 -1.11 18.16 -4.99
C ALA A 278 -0.04 18.93 -4.20
N ARG A 279 -0.47 19.60 -3.11
CA ARG A 279 0.42 20.34 -2.21
C ARG A 279 1.43 19.40 -1.54
N MET A 280 0.96 18.33 -0.91
CA MET A 280 1.79 17.32 -0.23
C MET A 280 2.87 16.73 -1.17
N LEU A 281 2.52 16.43 -2.42
CA LEU A 281 3.47 15.92 -3.42
C LEU A 281 4.47 16.98 -3.88
N THR A 282 4.03 18.23 -4.05
CA THR A 282 4.91 19.35 -4.41
C THR A 282 5.95 19.61 -3.32
N ASP A 283 5.55 19.57 -2.05
CA ASP A 283 6.44 19.76 -0.90
C ASP A 283 7.43 18.58 -0.78
N TYR A 284 6.96 17.33 -0.93
CA TYR A 284 7.84 16.16 -0.99
C TYR A 284 8.85 16.22 -2.16
N ALA A 285 8.44 16.67 -3.35
CA ALA A 285 9.35 16.83 -4.49
C ALA A 285 10.45 17.88 -4.23
N ARG A 286 10.11 18.98 -3.53
CA ARG A 286 11.08 19.98 -3.05
C ARG A 286 12.07 19.38 -2.05
N GLU A 287 11.60 18.66 -1.03
CA GLU A 287 12.44 17.99 -0.02
C GLU A 287 13.36 16.90 -0.61
N ARG A 288 12.92 16.21 -1.66
CA ARG A 288 13.76 15.26 -2.41
C ARG A 288 14.87 16.00 -3.16
N THR A 289 14.50 17.02 -3.92
CA THR A 289 15.42 17.81 -4.75
C THR A 289 16.46 18.57 -3.92
N ALA A 290 16.04 19.25 -2.84
CA ALA A 290 16.94 19.98 -1.95
C ALA A 290 17.97 19.09 -1.24
N ALA A 291 17.63 17.81 -1.03
CA ALA A 291 18.54 16.81 -0.49
C ALA A 291 19.37 16.07 -1.57
N GLY A 292 19.34 16.51 -2.83
CA GLY A 292 20.07 15.88 -3.94
C GLY A 292 19.56 14.49 -4.34
N ARG A 293 18.33 14.12 -3.97
CA ARG A 293 17.74 12.78 -4.20
C ARG A 293 16.72 12.83 -5.33
N PRO A 294 16.66 11.82 -6.23
CA PRO A 294 15.72 11.83 -7.35
C PRO A 294 14.26 11.83 -6.89
N VAL A 295 13.40 12.52 -7.64
CA VAL A 295 11.94 12.48 -7.49
C VAL A 295 11.42 11.19 -8.17
N PRO A 296 10.50 10.41 -7.56
CA PRO A 296 9.94 9.21 -8.20
C PRO A 296 9.07 9.57 -9.41
N ALA A 297 9.29 8.94 -10.57
CA ALA A 297 8.56 9.26 -11.81
C ALA A 297 7.02 9.06 -11.72
N ASP A 298 6.56 8.19 -10.82
CA ASP A 298 5.12 8.00 -10.53
C ASP A 298 4.48 9.26 -9.91
N LEU A 299 5.25 10.16 -9.29
CA LEU A 299 4.76 11.39 -8.64
C LEU A 299 4.14 12.37 -9.65
N ASP A 300 4.80 12.59 -10.79
CA ASP A 300 4.33 13.52 -11.82
C ASP A 300 2.98 13.08 -12.40
N ARG A 301 2.76 11.76 -12.51
CA ARG A 301 1.48 11.18 -12.94
C ARG A 301 0.35 11.44 -11.94
N VAL A 302 0.64 11.49 -10.64
CA VAL A 302 -0.34 11.88 -9.62
C VAL A 302 -0.59 13.38 -9.65
N LEU A 303 0.45 14.21 -9.71
CA LEU A 303 0.31 15.66 -9.83
C LEU A 303 -0.58 16.05 -11.03
N ALA A 304 -0.30 15.46 -12.20
CA ALA A 304 -1.08 15.68 -13.42
C ALA A 304 -2.58 15.32 -13.27
N LEU A 305 -2.93 14.35 -12.40
CA LEU A 305 -4.32 14.00 -12.08
C LEU A 305 -4.91 14.90 -11.00
N THR A 306 -4.14 15.34 -10.00
CA THR A 306 -4.62 16.29 -8.99
C THR A 306 -5.02 17.64 -9.59
N SER A 307 -4.30 18.10 -10.63
CA SER A 307 -4.63 19.31 -11.39
C SER A 307 -5.84 19.15 -12.34
N GLN A 308 -6.28 17.92 -12.61
CA GLN A 308 -7.49 17.67 -13.41
C GLN A 308 -8.74 17.80 -12.55
N THR A 309 -9.20 19.04 -12.36
CA THR A 309 -10.60 19.28 -11.97
C THR A 309 -11.52 18.53 -12.91
N ALA A 310 -12.52 17.83 -12.38
CA ALA A 310 -13.52 17.17 -13.22
C ALA A 310 -14.26 18.22 -14.05
N ALA A 311 -14.05 18.20 -15.37
CA ALA A 311 -14.68 19.13 -16.29
C ALA A 311 -16.21 18.93 -16.26
N THR A 312 -16.91 19.85 -15.60
CA THR A 312 -18.38 19.88 -15.57
C THR A 312 -18.90 20.22 -16.96
N SER A 313 -19.49 19.23 -17.64
CA SER A 313 -20.09 19.40 -18.96
C SER A 313 -21.10 20.55 -18.96
N PRO A 314 -20.90 21.63 -19.74
CA PRO A 314 -21.85 22.71 -19.84
C PRO A 314 -22.97 22.32 -20.82
N THR A 315 -23.86 21.41 -20.40
CA THR A 315 -25.10 21.09 -21.15
C THR A 315 -26.13 22.21 -20.94
N ALA A 316 -25.78 23.41 -21.39
CA ALA A 316 -26.69 24.55 -21.51
C ALA A 316 -27.58 24.36 -22.74
N ALA A 317 -28.52 23.42 -22.66
CA ALA A 317 -29.47 23.09 -23.72
C ALA A 317 -30.83 23.78 -23.49
N THR A 318 -30.82 25.11 -23.66
CA THR A 318 -31.94 25.96 -24.11
C THR A 318 -33.37 25.58 -23.68
N SER A 319 -33.90 26.25 -22.65
CA SER A 319 -35.35 26.29 -22.41
C SER A 319 -36.08 26.89 -23.62
N PRO A 320 -37.16 26.27 -24.14
CA PRO A 320 -37.95 26.86 -25.23
C PRO A 320 -38.78 28.05 -24.72
N THR A 321 -38.67 29.18 -25.42
CA THR A 321 -39.45 30.40 -25.14
C THR A 321 -40.95 30.18 -25.29
N ALA A 322 -41.75 30.74 -24.38
CA ALA A 322 -43.21 30.67 -24.44
C ALA A 322 -43.79 31.44 -25.63
N ALA A 323 -44.81 30.88 -26.28
CA ALA A 323 -45.62 31.54 -27.30
C ALA A 323 -47.02 31.86 -26.75
N THR A 324 -47.45 33.11 -26.88
CA THR A 324 -48.70 33.65 -26.30
C THR A 324 -49.83 33.67 -27.33
N ALA A 325 -51.02 33.16 -26.99
CA ALA A 325 -52.36 33.63 -27.41
C ALA A 325 -53.48 32.61 -27.08
N PRO A 326 -54.76 33.01 -26.97
CA PRO A 326 -55.28 34.29 -26.47
C PRO A 326 -56.44 34.11 -25.46
N THR A 327 -56.81 35.21 -24.81
CA THR A 327 -57.97 35.33 -23.91
C THR A 327 -59.30 34.98 -24.61
N ARG A 328 -60.19 34.25 -23.91
CA ARG A 328 -61.65 34.29 -24.12
C ARG A 328 -62.34 34.44 -22.76
N ALA A 329 -63.39 35.24 -22.71
CA ALA A 329 -64.08 35.64 -21.48
C ALA A 329 -65.56 35.22 -21.46
N LEU A 330 -66.19 35.36 -20.29
CA LEU A 330 -67.61 35.06 -19.97
C LEU A 330 -67.91 33.54 -19.89
N THR A 331 -68.83 33.05 -19.05
CA THR A 331 -69.90 33.71 -18.26
C THR A 331 -69.83 33.45 -16.73
N ARG A 332 -70.85 33.95 -16.01
CA ARG A 332 -71.10 33.91 -14.55
C ARG A 332 -72.43 33.20 -14.29
N GLU A 333 -72.53 32.47 -13.17
CA GLU A 333 -73.71 32.13 -12.30
C GLU A 333 -73.27 30.93 -11.44
N GLU A 334 -73.39 30.86 -10.11
CA GLU A 334 -74.54 31.05 -9.18
C GLU A 334 -75.57 29.90 -9.18
N SER A 335 -75.22 28.79 -8.51
CA SER A 335 -76.08 28.01 -7.59
C SER A 335 -75.25 27.01 -6.79
#